data_AF-A0A965FD22-F1
#
_entry.id   AF-A0A965FD22-F1
#
_cell.length_a   1.000
_cell.length_b   1.000
_cell.length_c   1.000
_cell.angle_alpha   90.00
_cell.angle_beta   90.00
_cell.angle_gamma   90.00
#
_symmetry.space_group_name_H-M   'P 1'
#
loop_
_entity.id
_entity.type
_entity.pdbx_description
1 polymer ?
#
loop_
_entity_poly.entity_id
_entity_poly.type
_entity_poly.pdbx_seq_one_letter_code
_entity_poly.pdbx_strand_id
1 'polypeptide(L)'
;MKDIQSRAEALAAAQAAANRMFEVSCPKRQARAQAVRVDGLVITAEAVHAAVRSSDGSTAYRVRIGHSPKRTWKCSCPDAAQRGLTDGPCKHAVAVARVAASAAKDELSALAAVLVIP
;
A
#
# COMPACT_ATOMS: atom_id res chain seq x y z
N MET A 1 -5.98 -24.52 9.68
CA MET A 1 -6.15 -24.46 8.20
C MET A 1 -7.06 -23.32 7.75
N LYS A 2 -8.28 -23.13 8.27
CA LYS A 2 -9.17 -22.00 7.88
C LYS A 2 -8.55 -20.60 8.04
N ASP A 3 -7.74 -20.39 9.08
CA ASP A 3 -7.07 -19.11 9.37
C ASP A 3 -5.95 -18.77 8.35
N ILE A 4 -5.16 -19.78 7.96
CA ILE A 4 -4.10 -19.62 6.95
C ILE A 4 -4.70 -19.25 5.59
N GLN A 5 -5.82 -19.89 5.23
CA GLN A 5 -6.49 -19.65 3.96
C GLN A 5 -7.14 -18.25 3.91
N SER A 6 -7.82 -17.82 4.97
CA SER A 6 -8.40 -16.47 5.03
C SER A 6 -7.31 -15.39 5.01
N ARG A 7 -6.16 -15.63 5.66
CA ARG A 7 -5.01 -14.74 5.62
C ARG A 7 -4.40 -14.65 4.23
N ALA A 8 -4.24 -15.78 3.53
CA ALA A 8 -3.76 -15.79 2.15
C ALA A 8 -4.70 -15.03 1.20
N GLU A 9 -6.02 -15.21 1.34
CA GLU A 9 -7.01 -14.45 0.57
C GLU A 9 -6.94 -12.94 0.83
N ALA A 10 -6.78 -12.53 2.09
CA ALA A 10 -6.63 -11.12 2.46
C ALA A 10 -5.34 -10.50 1.88
N LEU A 11 -4.22 -11.24 1.92
CA LEU A 11 -2.95 -10.80 1.32
C LEU A 11 -3.04 -10.70 -0.21
N ALA A 12 -3.68 -11.66 -0.86
CA ALA A 12 -3.89 -11.64 -2.31
C ALA A 12 -4.78 -10.45 -2.73
N ALA A 13 -5.83 -10.14 -1.96
CA ALA A 13 -6.66 -8.97 -2.18
C ALA A 13 -5.87 -7.66 -1.98
N ALA A 14 -5.06 -7.57 -0.93
CA ALA A 14 -4.19 -6.41 -0.66
C ALA A 14 -3.16 -6.21 -1.77
N GLN A 15 -2.56 -7.29 -2.27
CA GLN A 15 -1.64 -7.28 -3.41
C GLN A 15 -2.31 -6.74 -4.68
N ALA A 16 -3.49 -7.27 -5.02
CA ALA A 16 -4.23 -6.87 -6.21
C ALA A 16 -4.65 -5.39 -6.14
N ALA A 17 -5.10 -4.95 -4.96
CA ALA A 17 -5.43 -3.55 -4.70
C ALA A 17 -4.21 -2.63 -4.89
N ALA A 18 -3.05 -3.02 -4.35
CA ALA A 18 -1.81 -2.28 -4.51
C ALA A 18 -1.36 -2.18 -5.97
N ASN A 19 -1.43 -3.28 -6.74
CA ASN A 19 -1.10 -3.29 -8.16
C ASN A 19 -2.03 -2.35 -8.96
N ARG A 20 -3.33 -2.44 -8.73
CA ARG A 20 -4.31 -1.56 -9.37
C ARG A 20 -4.05 -0.09 -9.05
N MET A 21 -3.62 0.23 -7.82
CA MET A 21 -3.25 1.59 -7.45
C MET A 21 -2.06 2.12 -8.27
N PHE A 22 -1.08 1.25 -8.55
CA PHE A 22 0.06 1.60 -9.39
C PHE A 22 -0.38 1.86 -10.84
N GLU A 23 -1.21 0.98 -11.41
CA GLU A 23 -1.71 1.08 -12.79
C GLU A 23 -2.51 2.38 -13.03
N VAL A 24 -3.39 2.76 -12.11
CA VAL A 24 -4.21 3.98 -12.25
C VAL A 24 -3.45 5.25 -11.87
N SER A 25 -2.21 5.15 -11.40
CA SER A 25 -1.40 6.31 -11.05
C SER A 25 -0.66 6.86 -12.27
N CYS A 26 -0.63 8.19 -12.43
CA CYS A 26 0.08 8.79 -13.55
C CYS A 26 1.62 8.68 -13.40
N PRO A 27 2.40 8.60 -14.50
CA PRO A 27 3.84 8.38 -14.47
C PRO A 27 4.61 9.38 -13.59
N LYS A 28 4.21 10.65 -13.61
CA LYS A 28 4.80 11.71 -12.77
C LYS A 28 4.68 11.41 -11.27
N ARG A 29 3.61 10.74 -10.84
CA ARG A 29 3.41 10.35 -9.45
C ARG A 29 4.20 9.11 -9.09
N GLN A 30 4.30 8.15 -10.00
CA GLN A 30 5.17 6.98 -9.82
C GLN A 30 6.63 7.40 -9.63
N ALA A 31 7.12 8.35 -10.44
CA ALA A 31 8.46 8.93 -10.27
C ALA A 31 8.62 9.61 -8.89
N ARG A 32 7.64 10.43 -8.47
CA ARG A 32 7.67 11.10 -7.16
C ARG A 32 7.55 10.13 -5.98
N ALA A 33 6.96 8.96 -6.15
CA ALA A 33 6.88 7.94 -5.12
C ALA A 33 8.26 7.34 -4.79
N GLN A 34 9.26 7.48 -5.67
CA GLN A 34 10.64 7.08 -5.38
C GLN A 34 11.29 7.96 -4.30
N ALA A 35 10.84 9.20 -4.16
CA ALA A 35 11.29 10.13 -3.11
C ALA A 35 10.60 9.90 -1.75
N VAL A 36 9.81 8.83 -1.62
CA VAL A 36 9.14 8.45 -0.37
C VAL A 36 9.70 7.12 0.11
N ARG A 37 10.27 7.12 1.30
CA ARG A 37 10.64 5.92 2.05
C ARG A 37 9.49 5.48 2.93
N VAL A 38 9.30 4.17 3.03
CA VAL A 38 8.31 3.55 3.93
C VAL A 38 9.09 2.85 5.02
N ASP A 39 9.10 3.43 6.21
CA ASP A 39 9.90 2.96 7.35
C ASP A 39 9.19 1.83 8.12
N GLY A 40 7.87 1.70 7.94
CA GLY A 40 7.08 0.65 8.57
C GLY A 40 5.66 0.57 7.98
N LEU A 41 5.09 -0.64 8.02
CA LEU A 41 3.82 -0.98 7.40
C LEU A 41 2.99 -1.84 8.35
N VAL A 42 1.70 -1.53 8.46
CA VAL A 42 0.69 -2.39 9.08
C VAL A 42 -0.48 -2.52 8.10
N ILE A 43 -0.76 -3.75 7.66
CA ILE A 43 -1.87 -4.06 6.78
C ILE A 43 -3.03 -4.57 7.64
N THR A 44 -4.21 -3.97 7.51
CA THR A 44 -5.45 -4.48 8.11
C THR A 44 -6.48 -4.75 7.03
N ALA A 45 -7.61 -5.38 7.39
CA ALA A 45 -8.71 -5.63 6.47
C ALA A 45 -9.32 -4.34 5.88
N GLU A 46 -9.22 -3.21 6.59
CA GLU A 46 -9.87 -1.94 6.22
C GLU A 46 -8.93 -0.93 5.57
N ALA A 47 -7.65 -0.97 5.94
CA ALA A 47 -6.67 0.04 5.53
C ALA A 47 -5.23 -0.44 5.68
N VAL A 48 -4.34 0.25 4.98
CA VAL A 48 -2.90 0.16 5.18
C VAL A 48 -2.43 1.38 5.95
N HIS A 49 -1.77 1.15 7.09
CA HIS A 49 -1.12 2.18 7.87
C HIS A 49 0.38 2.12 7.61
N ALA A 50 1.00 3.27 7.36
CA ALA A 50 2.42 3.33 7.08
C ALA A 50 3.09 4.53 7.73
N ALA A 51 4.30 4.32 8.24
CA ALA A 51 5.23 5.40 8.53
C ALA A 51 6.00 5.71 7.24
N VAL A 52 5.88 6.95 6.77
CA VAL A 52 6.53 7.41 5.55
C VAL A 52 7.44 8.58 5.83
N ARG A 53 8.56 8.64 5.12
CA ARG A 53 9.53 9.72 5.21
C ARG A 53 9.90 10.19 3.81
N SER A 54 10.12 11.49 3.66
CA SER A 54 10.79 12.03 2.47
C SER A 54 12.22 11.47 2.40
N SER A 55 12.72 11.23 1.18
CA SER A 55 14.04 10.65 0.94
C SER A 55 15.21 11.48 1.48
N ASP A 56 14.99 12.79 1.64
CA ASP A 56 15.92 13.76 2.23
C ASP A 56 15.85 13.80 3.77
N GLY A 57 14.95 13.03 4.38
CA GLY A 57 14.75 12.98 5.82
C GLY A 57 14.03 14.19 6.42
N SER A 58 13.68 15.20 5.62
CA SER A 58 13.15 16.48 6.11
C SER A 58 11.75 16.37 6.71
N THR A 59 11.00 15.33 6.33
CA THR A 59 9.59 15.19 6.68
C THR A 59 9.23 13.74 6.91
N ALA A 60 8.52 13.47 8.02
CA ALA A 60 8.03 12.15 8.40
C ALA A 60 6.56 12.23 8.80
N TYR A 61 5.76 11.29 8.32
CA TYR A 61 4.33 11.24 8.56
C TYR A 61 3.87 9.82 8.81
N ARG A 62 2.75 9.68 9.55
CA ARG A 62 1.95 8.46 9.50
C ARG A 62 0.81 8.68 8.52
N VAL A 63 0.67 7.77 7.57
CA VAL A 63 -0.42 7.78 6.59
C VAL A 63 -1.32 6.57 6.78
N ARG A 64 -2.62 6.81 6.69
CA ARG A 64 -3.64 5.77 6.49
C ARG A 64 -4.06 5.79 5.04
N ILE A 65 -4.07 4.62 4.42
CA ILE A 65 -4.57 4.40 3.06
C ILE A 65 -5.76 3.48 3.18
N GLY A 66 -6.96 4.07 3.15
CA GLY A 66 -8.21 3.33 3.15
C GLY A 66 -8.66 2.96 1.75
N HIS A 67 -9.34 1.82 1.61
CA HIS A 67 -10.03 1.45 0.39
C HIS A 67 -11.38 2.19 0.35
N SER A 68 -11.62 3.01 -0.67
CA SER A 68 -12.90 3.72 -0.83
C SER A 68 -13.68 3.14 -2.02
N PRO A 69 -14.97 2.76 -1.87
CA PRO A 69 -15.74 2.20 -2.99
C PRO A 69 -15.97 3.19 -4.14
N LYS A 70 -15.96 4.51 -3.87
CA LYS A 70 -16.18 5.54 -4.90
C LYS A 70 -14.91 6.00 -5.62
N ARG A 71 -13.75 5.95 -4.95
CA ARG A 71 -12.48 6.52 -5.47
C ARG A 71 -11.28 5.58 -5.36
N THR A 72 -11.56 4.30 -5.09
CA THR A 72 -10.63 3.19 -4.83
C THR A 72 -9.68 3.41 -3.64
N TRP A 73 -9.03 4.56 -3.47
CA TRP A 73 -7.98 4.79 -2.47
C TRP A 73 -8.08 6.18 -1.80
N LYS A 74 -7.99 6.25 -0.46
CA LYS A 74 -7.96 7.51 0.30
C LYS A 74 -6.73 7.55 1.21
N CYS A 75 -5.78 8.45 0.90
CA CYS A 75 -4.61 8.70 1.74
C CYS A 75 -4.87 9.86 2.71
N SER A 76 -4.39 9.75 3.95
CA SER A 76 -4.49 10.79 4.98
C SER A 76 -3.34 11.81 4.97
N CYS A 77 -2.47 11.81 3.95
CA CYS A 77 -1.34 12.74 3.93
C CYS A 77 -1.79 14.21 3.75
N PRO A 78 -1.01 15.20 4.24
CA PRO A 78 -1.35 16.62 4.10
C PRO A 78 -1.62 17.03 2.65
N ASP A 79 -0.79 16.56 1.71
CA ASP A 79 -0.97 16.80 0.27
C ASP A 79 -2.33 16.33 -0.27
N ALA A 80 -2.87 15.23 0.28
CA ALA A 80 -4.15 14.68 -0.14
C ALA A 80 -5.32 15.49 0.41
N ALA A 81 -5.19 15.97 1.65
CA ALA A 81 -6.16 16.88 2.28
C ALA A 81 -6.23 18.24 1.54
N GLN A 82 -5.08 18.78 1.15
CA GLN A 82 -5.00 20.08 0.45
C GLN A 82 -5.48 20.04 -0.99
N ARG A 83 -5.29 18.92 -1.71
CA ARG A 83 -5.62 18.81 -3.14
C ARG A 83 -7.01 18.25 -3.44
N GLY A 84 -7.82 17.96 -2.42
CA GLY A 84 -9.20 17.49 -2.62
C GLY A 84 -9.34 16.16 -3.38
N LEU A 85 -8.27 15.35 -3.47
CA LEU A 85 -8.28 14.00 -4.07
C LEU A 85 -8.76 13.92 -5.54
N THR A 86 -8.65 14.99 -6.34
CA THR A 86 -9.20 15.08 -7.71
C THR A 86 -8.45 14.29 -8.79
N ASP A 87 -7.16 13.99 -8.57
CA ASP A 87 -6.24 13.46 -9.62
C ASP A 87 -5.62 12.09 -9.25
N GLY A 88 -6.40 11.16 -8.68
CA GLY A 88 -5.92 9.82 -8.35
C GLY A 88 -4.94 9.75 -7.15
N PRO A 89 -4.32 8.57 -6.90
CA PRO A 89 -3.57 8.29 -5.68
C PRO A 89 -2.36 9.22 -5.53
N CYS A 90 -2.10 9.75 -4.32
CA CYS A 90 -0.95 10.61 -4.07
C CYS A 90 0.38 9.83 -4.10
N LYS A 91 1.52 10.53 -4.14
CA LYS A 91 2.85 9.90 -4.13
C LYS A 91 3.05 8.93 -2.95
N HIS A 92 2.51 9.26 -1.77
CA HIS A 92 2.57 8.41 -0.58
C HIS A 92 1.73 7.13 -0.75
N ALA A 93 0.53 7.26 -1.33
CA ALA A 93 -0.32 6.11 -1.59
C ALA A 93 0.36 5.12 -2.54
N VAL A 94 0.96 5.63 -3.64
CA VAL A 94 1.71 4.81 -4.60
C VAL A 94 2.94 4.15 -3.96
N ALA A 95 3.71 4.91 -3.16
CA ALA A 95 4.89 4.37 -2.48
C ALA A 95 4.53 3.24 -1.50
N VAL A 96 3.49 3.44 -0.69
CA VAL A 96 3.03 2.44 0.28
C VAL A 96 2.40 1.26 -0.44
N ALA A 97 1.62 1.46 -1.51
CA ALA A 97 1.08 0.37 -2.31
C ALA A 97 2.20 -0.53 -2.86
N ARG A 98 3.27 0.06 -3.41
CA ARG A 98 4.43 -0.71 -3.89
C ARG A 98 5.04 -1.57 -2.78
N VAL A 99 5.26 -1.01 -1.59
CA VAL A 99 5.86 -1.74 -0.46
C VAL A 99 4.91 -2.79 0.10
N ALA A 100 3.61 -2.49 0.20
CA ALA A 100 2.59 -3.42 0.64
C ALA A 100 2.44 -4.60 -0.32
N ALA A 101 2.51 -4.34 -1.63
CA ALA A 101 2.57 -5.39 -2.65
C ALA A 101 3.80 -6.30 -2.44
N SER A 102 5.00 -5.73 -2.35
CA SER A 102 6.20 -6.55 -2.11
C SER A 102 6.06 -7.40 -0.84
N ALA A 103 5.62 -6.81 0.27
CA ALA A 103 5.42 -7.53 1.53
C ALA A 103 4.35 -8.63 1.44
N ALA A 104 3.21 -8.35 0.80
CA ALA A 104 2.14 -9.34 0.63
C ALA A 104 2.58 -10.51 -0.25
N LYS A 105 3.35 -10.25 -1.32
CA LYS A 105 3.93 -11.28 -2.18
C LYS A 105 4.93 -12.17 -1.42
N ASP A 106 5.80 -11.58 -0.62
CA ASP A 106 6.78 -12.32 0.17
C ASP A 106 6.10 -13.22 1.20
N GLU A 107 5.07 -12.70 1.87
CA GLU A 107 4.28 -13.45 2.86
C GLU A 107 3.46 -14.58 2.21
N LEU A 108 2.83 -14.33 1.06
CA LEU A 108 2.14 -15.36 0.27
C LEU A 108 3.10 -16.49 -0.15
N SER A 109 4.32 -16.13 -0.56
CA SER A 109 5.36 -17.09 -0.94
C SER A 109 5.79 -17.95 0.25
N ALA A 110 5.92 -17.34 1.44
CA ALA A 110 6.23 -18.06 2.68
C ALA A 110 5.10 -19.02 3.10
N LEU A 111 3.84 -18.58 3.01
CA LEU A 111 2.68 -19.43 3.31
C LEU A 111 2.57 -20.61 2.33
N ALA A 112 2.84 -20.39 1.05
CA ALA A 112 2.86 -21.46 0.05
C ALA A 112 3.96 -22.49 0.35
N ALA A 113 5.15 -22.06 0.80
CA ALA A 113 6.22 -22.97 1.18
C ALA A 113 5.85 -23.87 2.37
N VAL A 114 5.11 -23.35 3.36
CA VAL A 114 4.66 -24.13 4.53
C VAL A 114 3.60 -25.18 4.16
N LEU A 115 2.76 -24.90 3.17
CA LEU A 115 1.72 -25.84 2.70
C LEU A 115 2.26 -26.96 1.80
N VAL A 116 3.51 -26.85 1.35
CA VAL A 116 4.16 -27.80 0.41
C VAL A 116 5.14 -28.74 1.13
N ILE A 117 5.35 -28.60 2.44
CA ILE A 117 6.12 -29.56 3.24
C ILE A 117 5.19 -30.74 3.59
N PRO A 118 5.41 -31.95 3.04
CA PRO A 118 4.62 -33.15 3.37
C PRO A 118 4.87 -33.65 4.80
#